data_AF-A0A1H6JUC7-F1
#
_entry.id   AF-A0A1H6JUC7-F1
#
_cell.length_a   1.000
_cell.length_b   1.000
_cell.length_c   1.000
_cell.angle_alpha   90.00
_cell.angle_beta   90.00
_cell.angle_gamma   90.00
#
_symmetry.space_group_name_H-M   'P 1'
#
loop_
_entity.id
_entity.type
_entity.pdbx_description
1 polymer ?
#
loop_
_entity_poly.entity_id
_entity_poly.type
_entity_poly.pdbx_seq_one_letter_code
_entity_poly.pdbx_strand_id
1 'polypeptide(L)'
;MNLLDIKVKNLGKLKDGTVKVRPLTVLTGENGTGKSFFTKTLYSVFNIVNKNLLYIEATNNIRMSSLGIDFFDKSLTRKSKEDKKNIQLLKLTLNELQSLLMDMKDYSIGAYIQTRSTTTDTQIKNFNRFIEYLTKLVKKTKNQICELPF
;
A
#
# COMPACT_ATOMS: atom_id res chain seq x y z
N MET A 1 -3.34 -15.93 -28.14
CA MET A 1 -4.61 -16.18 -27.44
C MET A 1 -4.26 -16.78 -26.08
N ASN A 2 -4.51 -16.08 -24.97
CA ASN A 2 -4.07 -16.57 -23.65
C ASN A 2 -4.98 -17.74 -23.22
N LEU A 3 -4.42 -18.94 -23.26
CA LEU A 3 -5.08 -20.17 -22.84
C LEU A 3 -4.68 -20.42 -21.39
N LEU A 4 -5.63 -20.35 -20.45
CA LEU A 4 -5.39 -20.71 -19.07
C LEU A 4 -5.91 -22.13 -18.82
N ASP A 5 -5.00 -23.02 -18.44
CA ASP A 5 -5.32 -24.40 -18.10
C ASP A 5 -5.11 -24.58 -16.59
N ILE A 6 -6.19 -24.90 -15.89
CA ILE A 6 -6.24 -24.99 -14.42
C ILE A 6 -6.30 -26.46 -14.03
N LYS A 7 -5.24 -26.93 -13.38
CA LYS A 7 -5.22 -28.27 -12.78
C LYS A 7 -5.82 -28.19 -11.37
N VAL A 8 -6.81 -29.03 -11.12
CA VAL A 8 -7.53 -29.09 -9.85
C VAL A 8 -7.25 -30.43 -9.21
N LYS A 9 -6.81 -30.42 -7.95
CA LYS A 9 -6.67 -31.63 -7.14
C LYS A 9 -7.28 -31.40 -5.77
N ASN A 10 -8.02 -32.38 -5.28
CA ASN A 10 -8.61 -32.41 -3.94
C ASN A 10 -9.44 -31.16 -3.58
N LEU A 11 -10.22 -30.64 -4.52
CA LEU A 11 -11.07 -29.47 -4.30
C LEU A 11 -12.53 -29.88 -4.10
N GLY A 12 -12.90 -30.13 -2.84
CA GLY A 12 -14.24 -30.58 -2.49
C GLY A 12 -14.57 -31.93 -3.14
N LYS A 13 -15.61 -31.96 -3.99
CA LYS A 13 -16.01 -33.16 -4.74
C LYS A 13 -15.13 -33.43 -5.98
N LEU A 14 -14.36 -32.44 -6.43
CA LEU A 14 -13.42 -32.61 -7.54
C LEU A 14 -12.09 -33.16 -7.01
N LYS A 15 -11.83 -34.46 -7.24
CA LYS A 15 -10.62 -35.13 -6.76
C LYS A 15 -9.39 -34.89 -7.64
N ASP A 16 -9.55 -35.00 -8.95
CA ASP A 16 -8.54 -34.63 -9.94
C ASP A 16 -9.25 -34.17 -11.23
N GLY A 17 -8.66 -33.23 -11.96
CA GLY A 17 -9.23 -32.73 -13.21
C GLY A 17 -8.48 -31.51 -13.76
N THR A 18 -8.69 -31.24 -15.04
CA THR A 18 -8.14 -30.07 -15.73
C THR A 18 -9.27 -29.27 -16.35
N VAL A 19 -9.36 -27.98 -16.01
CA VAL A 19 -10.35 -27.05 -16.55
C VAL A 19 -9.64 -26.07 -17.48
N LYS A 20 -10.11 -26.01 -18.73
CA LYS A 20 -9.62 -25.10 -19.75
C LYS A 20 -10.48 -23.84 -19.75
N VAL A 21 -9.93 -22.72 -19.29
CA VAL A 21 -10.65 -21.43 -19.26
C VAL A 21 -10.41 -20.68 -20.56
N ARG A 22 -11.52 -20.31 -21.22
CA ARG A 22 -11.60 -19.62 -22.52
C ARG A 22 -12.60 -18.46 -22.43
N PRO A 23 -12.62 -17.51 -23.40
CA PRO A 23 -13.46 -16.31 -23.33
C PRO A 23 -14.94 -16.57 -23.02
N LEU A 24 -15.51 -17.68 -23.50
CA LEU A 24 -16.80 -18.20 -23.05
C LEU A 24 -16.59 -19.63 -22.52
N THR A 25 -16.73 -19.81 -21.21
CA THR A 25 -16.62 -21.12 -20.55
C THR A 25 -17.88 -21.37 -19.75
N VAL A 26 -18.64 -22.40 -20.13
CA VAL A 26 -19.86 -22.81 -19.40
C VAL A 26 -19.55 -24.11 -18.64
N LEU A 27 -19.76 -24.09 -17.32
CA LEU A 27 -19.60 -25.27 -16.48
C LEU A 27 -20.95 -25.95 -16.29
N THR A 28 -21.10 -27.15 -16.86
CA THR A 28 -22.34 -27.94 -16.82
C THR A 28 -22.16 -29.19 -15.96
N GLY A 29 -23.26 -29.88 -15.65
CA GLY A 29 -23.30 -31.11 -14.84
C GLY A 29 -24.41 -31.08 -13.78
N GLU A 30 -24.70 -32.22 -13.17
CA GLU A 30 -25.79 -32.39 -12.20
C GLU A 30 -25.61 -31.52 -10.95
N ASN A 31 -26.70 -31.29 -10.21
CA ASN A 31 -26.65 -30.57 -8.95
C ASN A 31 -25.77 -31.29 -7.92
N GLY A 32 -25.05 -30.51 -7.12
CA GLY A 32 -24.18 -31.06 -6.09
C GLY A 32 -22.88 -31.70 -6.61
N THR A 33 -22.49 -31.53 -7.88
CA THR A 33 -21.20 -32.02 -8.43
C THR A 33 -20.00 -31.13 -8.11
N GLY A 34 -20.20 -30.02 -7.40
CA GLY A 34 -19.11 -29.12 -6.97
C GLY A 34 -18.87 -27.90 -7.87
N LYS A 35 -19.70 -27.68 -8.91
CA LYS A 35 -19.60 -26.53 -9.83
C LYS A 35 -19.50 -25.18 -9.11
N SER A 36 -20.43 -24.90 -8.18
CA SER A 36 -20.44 -23.65 -7.41
C SER A 36 -19.25 -23.51 -6.46
N PHE A 37 -18.74 -24.62 -5.93
CA PHE A 37 -17.55 -24.60 -5.08
C PHE A 37 -16.31 -24.24 -5.91
N PHE A 38 -16.14 -24.92 -7.05
CA PHE A 38 -15.06 -24.63 -7.99
C PHE A 38 -15.05 -23.18 -8.47
N THR A 39 -16.21 -22.63 -8.90
CA THR A 39 -16.28 -21.24 -9.36
C THR A 39 -15.97 -20.24 -8.25
N LYS A 40 -16.46 -20.48 -7.02
CA LYS A 40 -16.14 -19.63 -5.85
C LYS A 40 -14.66 -19.69 -5.49
N THR A 41 -14.05 -20.88 -5.49
CA THR A 41 -12.60 -21.02 -5.27
C THR A 41 -11.82 -20.28 -6.34
N LEU A 42 -12.19 -20.46 -7.61
CA LEU A 42 -11.52 -19.81 -8.73
C LEU A 42 -11.61 -18.29 -8.64
N TYR A 43 -12.82 -17.78 -8.37
CA TYR A 43 -13.05 -16.37 -8.09
C TYR A 43 -12.20 -15.88 -6.92
N SER A 44 -12.15 -16.62 -5.81
CA SER A 44 -11.36 -16.24 -4.63
C SER A 44 -9.87 -16.15 -4.95
N VAL A 45 -9.31 -17.13 -5.68
CA VAL A 45 -7.90 -17.12 -6.08
C VAL A 45 -7.62 -15.93 -6.98
N PHE A 46 -8.41 -15.72 -8.03
CA PHE A 46 -8.23 -14.56 -8.91
C PHE A 46 -8.43 -13.24 -8.20
N ASN A 47 -9.40 -13.13 -7.29
CA ASN A 47 -9.62 -11.93 -6.51
C ASN A 47 -8.40 -11.62 -5.62
N ILE A 48 -7.74 -12.62 -5.04
CA ILE A 48 -6.51 -12.42 -4.27
C ILE A 48 -5.35 -12.02 -5.19
N VAL A 49 -5.17 -12.72 -6.32
CA VAL A 49 -4.10 -12.42 -7.29
C VAL A 49 -4.26 -11.04 -7.93
N ASN A 50 -5.51 -10.61 -8.16
CA ASN A 50 -5.82 -9.30 -8.71
C ASN A 50 -5.78 -8.18 -7.66
N LYS A 51 -5.73 -8.50 -6.35
CA LYS A 51 -5.55 -7.48 -5.33
C LYS A 51 -4.10 -7.01 -5.35
N ASN A 52 -3.92 -5.72 -5.62
CA ASN A 52 -2.63 -5.06 -5.42
C ASN A 52 -2.41 -4.85 -3.91
N LEU A 53 -1.94 -5.89 -3.22
CA LEU A 53 -1.68 -5.85 -1.77
C LEU A 53 -0.68 -4.76 -1.40
N LEU A 54 0.34 -4.53 -2.25
CA LEU A 54 1.30 -3.44 -2.05
C LEU A 54 0.62 -2.07 -2.06
N TYR A 55 -0.28 -1.81 -3.01
CA TYR A 55 -1.06 -0.57 -3.06
C TYR A 55 -1.90 -0.39 -1.78
N ILE A 56 -2.57 -1.46 -1.33
CA ILE A 56 -3.40 -1.42 -0.13
C ILE A 56 -2.55 -1.07 1.10
N GLU A 57 -1.43 -1.76 1.30
CA GLU A 57 -0.53 -1.55 2.44
C GLU A 57 0.13 -0.17 2.39
N ALA A 58 0.65 0.24 1.23
CA ALA A 58 1.29 1.54 1.05
C ALA A 58 0.31 2.70 1.31
N THR A 59 -0.93 2.60 0.79
CA THR A 59 -1.97 3.60 1.02
C THR A 59 -2.36 3.68 2.49
N ASN A 60 -2.48 2.55 3.18
CA ASN A 60 -2.75 2.51 4.62
C ASN A 60 -1.61 3.15 5.42
N ASN A 61 -0.35 2.85 5.11
CA ASN A 61 0.81 3.41 5.79
C ASN A 61 0.91 4.93 5.59
N ILE A 62 0.65 5.43 4.38
CA ILE A 62 0.59 6.88 4.11
C ILE A 62 -0.52 7.53 4.93
N ARG A 63 -1.71 6.92 4.98
CA ARG A 63 -2.84 7.45 5.75
C ARG A 63 -2.50 7.53 7.24
N MET A 64 -1.94 6.48 7.82
CA MET A 64 -1.53 6.46 9.23
C MET A 64 -0.43 7.48 9.51
N SER A 65 0.53 7.64 8.60
CA SER A 65 1.59 8.64 8.72
C SER A 65 1.03 10.06 8.67
N SER A 66 0.12 10.33 7.74
CA SER A 66 -0.56 11.63 7.62
C SER A 66 -1.32 12.00 8.90
N LEU A 67 -2.07 11.05 9.46
CA LEU A 67 -2.73 11.22 10.76
C LEU A 67 -1.72 11.53 11.87
N GLY A 68 -0.63 10.77 11.95
CA GLY A 68 0.43 11.01 12.94
C GLY A 68 1.03 12.41 12.84
N ILE A 69 1.23 12.91 11.62
CA ILE A 69 1.73 14.27 11.36
C ILE A 69 0.71 15.32 11.75
N ASP A 70 -0.59 15.09 11.49
CA ASP A 70 -1.65 16.00 11.92
C ASP A 70 -1.75 16.08 13.43
N PHE A 71 -1.62 14.95 14.13
CA PHE A 71 -1.55 14.94 15.59
C PHE A 71 -0.31 15.68 16.09
N PHE A 72 0.86 15.42 15.52
CA PHE A 72 2.10 16.12 15.86
C PHE A 72 1.95 17.64 15.65
N ASP A 73 1.46 18.05 14.48
CA ASP A 73 1.22 19.45 14.12
C ASP A 73 0.24 20.13 15.10
N LYS A 74 -0.81 19.44 15.55
CA LYS A 74 -1.74 19.96 16.56
C LYS A 74 -1.12 20.02 17.97
N SER A 75 -0.21 19.10 18.30
CA SER A 75 0.44 19.05 19.61
C SER A 75 1.43 20.21 19.84
N LEU A 76 1.93 20.83 18.77
CA LEU A 76 2.84 21.97 18.86
C LEU A 76 2.07 23.26 19.22
N THR A 77 2.10 23.63 20.50
CA THR A 77 1.51 24.86 21.05
C THR A 77 2.12 26.14 20.48
N ARG A 78 3.42 26.14 20.15
CA ARG A 78 4.11 27.28 19.51
C ARG A 78 4.95 26.77 18.34
N LYS A 79 4.69 27.30 17.14
CA LYS A 79 5.36 26.87 15.90
C LYS A 79 6.25 27.98 15.37
N SER A 80 7.54 27.72 15.26
CA SER A 80 8.46 28.58 14.53
C SER A 80 8.16 28.55 13.03
N LYS A 81 8.76 29.46 12.28
CA LYS A 81 8.67 29.48 10.80
C LYS A 81 9.27 28.20 10.19
N GLU A 82 10.31 27.67 10.80
CA GLU A 82 10.96 26.42 10.38
C GLU A 82 10.07 25.20 10.61
N ASP A 83 9.38 25.13 11.75
CA ASP A 83 8.44 24.03 12.05
C ASP A 83 7.32 23.98 11.02
N LYS A 84 6.68 25.13 10.76
CA LYS A 84 5.61 25.23 9.75
C LYS A 84 6.09 24.76 8.38
N LYS A 85 7.30 25.17 7.97
CA LYS A 85 7.89 24.80 6.68
C LYS A 85 8.15 23.30 6.58
N ASN A 86 8.76 22.70 7.59
CA ASN A 86 9.10 21.27 7.57
C ASN A 86 7.86 20.38 7.65
N ILE A 87 6.88 20.74 8.47
CA ILE A 87 5.60 20.01 8.55
C ILE A 87 4.84 20.12 7.23
N GLN A 88 4.75 21.32 6.64
CA GLN A 88 4.07 21.51 5.37
C GLN A 88 4.76 20.74 4.23
N LEU A 89 6.10 20.75 4.18
CA LEU A 89 6.87 19.98 3.20
C LEU A 89 6.56 18.47 3.30
N LEU A 90 6.47 17.95 4.52
CA LEU A 90 6.17 16.54 4.74
C LEU A 90 4.73 16.18 4.35
N LYS A 91 3.75 17.02 4.71
CA LYS A 91 2.34 16.84 4.30
C LYS A 91 2.20 16.82 2.78
N LEU A 92 2.86 17.75 2.08
CA LEU A 92 2.87 17.79 0.61
C LEU A 92 3.53 16.54 0.02
N THR A 93 4.67 16.11 0.57
CA THR A 93 5.38 14.91 0.12
C THR A 93 4.52 13.65 0.25
N LEU A 94 3.76 13.51 1.35
CA LEU A 94 2.84 12.38 1.55
C LEU A 94 1.64 12.44 0.60
N ASN A 95 1.08 13.63 0.36
CA ASN A 95 -0.01 13.80 -0.58
C ASN A 95 0.41 13.46 -2.01
N GLU A 96 1.61 13.88 -2.41
CA GLU A 96 2.20 13.49 -3.70
C GLU A 96 2.33 11.98 -3.79
N LEU A 97 2.92 11.30 -2.80
CA LEU A 97 3.01 9.84 -2.78
C LEU A 97 1.64 9.16 -2.88
N GLN A 98 0.63 9.68 -2.20
CA GLN A 98 -0.73 9.15 -2.27
C GLN A 98 -1.32 9.27 -3.68
N SER A 99 -1.15 10.43 -4.32
CA SER A 99 -1.61 10.66 -5.69
C SER A 99 -0.93 9.68 -6.66
N LEU A 100 0.38 9.51 -6.52
CA LEU A 100 1.16 8.61 -7.36
C LEU A 100 0.73 7.14 -7.22
N LEU A 101 0.31 6.74 -6.02
CA LEU A 101 -0.25 5.40 -5.79
C LEU A 101 -1.67 5.27 -6.35
N MET A 102 -2.51 6.30 -6.23
CA MET A 102 -3.89 6.27 -6.73
C MET A 102 -3.95 6.07 -8.25
N ASP A 103 -3.08 6.73 -8.99
CA ASP A 103 -2.97 6.58 -10.45
C ASP A 103 -2.62 5.14 -10.87
N MET A 104 -2.12 4.33 -9.93
CA MET A 104 -1.63 2.97 -10.18
C MET A 104 -2.48 1.86 -9.54
N LYS A 105 -3.64 2.19 -8.96
CA LYS A 105 -4.53 1.24 -8.28
C LYS A 105 -4.90 0.03 -9.16
N ASP A 106 -5.13 0.27 -10.44
CA ASP A 106 -5.61 -0.74 -11.39
C ASP A 106 -4.47 -1.38 -12.22
N TYR A 107 -3.22 -0.99 -11.98
CA TYR A 107 -2.06 -1.54 -12.67
C TYR A 107 -1.56 -2.81 -11.99
N SER A 108 -1.02 -3.72 -12.80
CA SER A 108 -0.34 -4.90 -12.28
C SER A 108 0.91 -4.52 -11.49
N ILE A 109 1.26 -5.32 -10.49
CA ILE A 109 2.44 -5.10 -9.65
C ILE A 109 3.75 -5.05 -10.45
N GLY A 110 3.80 -5.72 -11.61
CA GLY A 110 4.95 -5.66 -12.52
C GLY A 110 5.12 -4.27 -13.14
N ALA A 111 4.02 -3.65 -13.59
CA ALA A 111 4.05 -2.28 -14.10
C ALA A 111 4.47 -1.27 -13.02
N TYR A 112 4.06 -1.51 -11.76
CA TYR A 112 4.45 -0.71 -10.59
C TYR A 112 5.97 -0.69 -10.38
N ILE A 113 6.62 -1.86 -10.37
CA ILE A 113 8.08 -1.96 -10.10
C ILE A 113 8.88 -1.33 -11.25
N GLN A 114 8.43 -1.52 -12.49
CA GLN A 114 9.20 -1.15 -13.67
C GLN A 114 9.14 0.35 -14.01
N THR A 115 8.07 1.05 -13.63
CA THR A 115 7.90 2.47 -13.99
C THR A 115 8.59 3.46 -13.03
N ARG A 116 8.92 3.08 -11.78
CA ARG A 116 9.17 4.09 -10.72
C ARG A 116 10.40 3.89 -9.83
N SER A 117 11.46 3.23 -10.31
CA SER A 117 12.74 3.25 -9.57
C SER A 117 13.36 4.64 -9.43
N THR A 118 12.97 5.62 -10.26
CA THR A 118 13.58 6.97 -10.32
C THR A 118 12.74 8.09 -9.69
N THR A 119 11.42 7.96 -9.59
CA THR A 119 10.59 9.09 -9.09
C THR A 119 10.66 9.23 -7.58
N THR A 120 11.01 8.17 -6.85
CA THR A 120 11.00 8.09 -5.38
C THR A 120 12.14 8.86 -4.70
N ASP A 121 13.20 9.21 -5.43
CA ASP A 121 14.40 9.84 -4.86
C ASP A 121 14.12 11.20 -4.22
N THR A 122 13.22 11.99 -4.82
CA THR A 122 12.85 13.30 -4.29
C THR A 122 12.07 13.17 -2.99
N GLN A 123 11.11 12.25 -2.92
CA GLN A 123 10.33 12.01 -1.70
C GLN A 123 11.23 11.43 -0.60
N ILE A 124 12.11 10.48 -0.91
CA ILE A 124 13.12 9.95 0.04
C ILE A 124 13.97 11.08 0.60
N LYS A 125 14.47 11.98 -0.25
CA LYS A 125 15.26 13.14 0.20
C LYS A 125 14.46 14.07 1.13
N ASN A 126 13.18 14.29 0.84
CA ASN A 126 12.31 15.10 1.69
C ASN A 126 12.03 14.43 3.05
N PHE A 127 11.83 13.11 3.08
CA PHE A 127 11.71 12.37 4.36
C PHE A 127 12.99 12.48 5.19
N ASN A 128 14.17 12.29 4.57
CA ASN A 128 15.44 12.40 5.28
C ASN A 128 15.64 13.79 5.90
N ARG A 129 15.28 14.86 5.17
CA ARG A 129 15.29 16.23 5.71
C ARG A 129 14.36 16.39 6.91
N PHE A 130 13.19 15.76 6.90
CA PHE A 130 12.29 15.80 8.05
C PHE A 130 12.84 15.03 9.25
N ILE A 131 13.47 13.87 9.03
CA ILE A 131 14.14 13.10 10.08
C ILE A 131 15.27 13.92 10.72
N GLU A 132 16.07 14.61 9.92
CA GLU A 132 17.11 15.53 10.43
C GLU A 132 16.51 16.65 11.29
N TYR A 133 15.39 17.22 10.85
CA TYR A 133 14.65 18.22 11.62
C TYR A 133 14.15 17.67 12.97
N LEU A 134 13.52 16.49 13.00
CA LEU A 134 13.10 15.84 14.24
C LEU A 134 14.29 15.59 15.18
N THR A 135 15.43 15.17 14.62
CA THR A 135 16.66 14.92 15.40
C THR A 135 17.17 16.21 16.05
N LYS A 136 17.10 17.35 15.35
CA LYS A 136 17.44 18.67 15.91
C LYS A 136 16.48 19.08 17.03
N LEU A 137 15.18 18.86 16.85
CA LEU A 137 14.19 19.15 17.89
C LEU A 137 14.48 18.38 19.17
N VAL A 138 14.70 17.06 19.07
CA VAL A 138 14.99 16.21 20.24
C VAL A 138 16.25 16.69 20.98
N LYS A 139 17.32 17.07 20.26
CA LYS A 139 18.53 17.63 20.87
C LYS A 139 18.25 18.94 21.60
N LYS A 140 17.44 19.83 21.02
CA LYS A 140 17.06 21.11 21.63
C LYS A 140 16.27 20.89 22.92
N THR A 141 15.34 19.94 22.94
CA THR A 141 14.54 19.63 24.15
C THR A 141 15.41 19.04 25.25
N LYS A 142 16.38 18.16 24.92
CA LYS A 142 17.32 17.62 25.92
C LYS A 142 18.19 18.69 26.57
N ASN A 143 18.69 19.65 25.79
CA ASN A 143 19.53 20.73 26.32
C ASN A 143 18.76 21.67 27.25
N GLN A 144 17.47 21.95 26.99
CA GLN A 144 16.64 22.79 27.86
C GLN A 144 16.30 22.13 29.21
N ILE A 145 16.29 20.80 29.31
CA ILE A 145 16.00 20.08 30.56
C ILE A 145 17.24 20.05 31.48
N CYS A 146 18.45 20.08 30.91
CA CYS A 146 19.70 20.08 31.68
C CYS A 146 20.10 21.48 32.21
N GLU A 147 19.43 22.55 31.80
CA GLU A 147 19.75 23.94 32.18
C GLU A 147 18.84 24.51 33.28
N LEU A 148 17.93 23.71 33.85
CA LEU A 148 17.11 24.14 35.00
C LEU A 148 17.94 24.04 36.30
N PRO A 149 18.25 25.16 36.98
CA PRO A 149 18.83 25.10 38.31
C PRO A 149 17.75 24.63 39.29
N PHE A 150 18.11 23.67 40.14
CA PHE A 150 17.33 23.30 41.34
C PHE A 150 17.26 24.47 42.32
#